data_AF-A0A151FD05-F1
#
_entry.id   AF-A0A151FD05-F1
#
_cell.length_a   1.000
_cell.length_b   1.000
_cell.length_c   1.000
_cell.angle_alpha   90.00
_cell.angle_beta   90.00
_cell.angle_gamma   90.00
#
_symmetry.space_group_name_H-M   'P 1'
#
loop_
_entity.id
_entity.type
_entity.pdbx_description
1 polymer ?
#
loop_
_entity_poly.entity_id
_entity_poly.type
_entity_poly.pdbx_seq_one_letter_code
_entity_poly.pdbx_strand_id
1 'polypeptide(L)'
;MRFWVKSLLFVSAYTPLLLIFILRYFDFHSKDFWICVTALLLANLIWVPVFRIARGWATSTFTVVKSKNRTSDALDYIIAYVIVFLGFQFEQWQDVASIIILLIVIFFVYIHSNLIFVNPLLNVFGYKIHDVEVHTGESIVLVTKEFMLVLGAHIDTKNMSDNIYLEV
;
A
#
# COMPACT_ATOMS: atom_id res chain seq x y z
N MET A 1 21.32 5.05 4.78
CA MET A 1 21.13 4.45 3.44
C MET A 1 21.89 5.29 2.42
N ARG A 2 22.66 4.66 1.51
CA ARG A 2 23.43 5.37 0.47
C ARG A 2 22.49 6.16 -0.44
N PHE A 3 22.88 7.37 -0.85
CA PHE A 3 22.05 8.27 -1.67
C PHE A 3 21.50 7.59 -2.93
N TRP A 4 22.36 6.89 -3.68
CA TRP A 4 21.97 6.15 -4.89
C TRP A 4 20.84 5.14 -4.67
N VAL A 5 20.81 4.46 -3.51
CA VAL A 5 19.74 3.49 -3.20
C VAL A 5 18.41 4.20 -2.93
N LYS A 6 18.44 5.37 -2.29
CA LYS A 6 17.25 6.21 -2.10
C LYS A 6 16.69 6.69 -3.44
N SER A 7 17.55 7.13 -4.35
CA SER A 7 17.14 7.56 -5.69
C SER A 7 16.52 6.42 -6.50
N LEU A 8 17.10 5.22 -6.41
CA LEU A 8 16.55 4.00 -7.03
C LEU A 8 15.16 3.63 -6.49
N LEU A 9 14.99 3.68 -5.16
CA LEU A 9 13.68 3.47 -4.51
C LEU A 9 12.67 4.52 -4.93
N PHE A 10 13.08 5.79 -5.02
CA PHE A 10 12.23 6.87 -5.49
C PHE A 10 11.74 6.59 -6.92
N VAL A 11 12.64 6.35 -7.88
CA VAL A 11 12.24 6.09 -9.28
C VAL A 11 11.27 4.90 -9.38
N SER A 12 11.53 3.83 -8.63
CA SER A 12 10.65 2.65 -8.63
C SER A 12 9.27 2.94 -8.02
N ALA A 13 9.21 3.69 -6.91
CA ALA A 13 7.96 4.06 -6.25
C ALA A 13 7.04 4.94 -7.12
N TYR A 14 7.60 5.74 -8.04
CA TYR A 14 6.82 6.56 -8.97
C TYR A 14 6.48 5.84 -10.28
N THR A 15 6.85 4.56 -10.44
CA THR A 15 6.54 3.78 -11.64
C THR A 15 5.04 3.74 -11.98
N PRO A 16 4.12 3.48 -11.05
CA PRO A 16 2.70 3.46 -11.37
C PRO A 16 2.19 4.82 -11.85
N LEU A 17 2.68 5.90 -11.23
CA LEU A 17 2.34 7.25 -11.61
C LEU A 17 2.82 7.58 -13.03
N LEU A 18 4.09 7.28 -13.33
CA LEU A 18 4.67 7.51 -14.65
C LEU A 18 3.97 6.69 -15.73
N LEU A 19 3.57 5.46 -15.42
CA LEU A 19 2.79 4.63 -16.34
C LEU A 19 1.44 5.27 -16.68
N ILE A 20 0.72 5.79 -15.67
CA ILE A 20 -0.53 6.52 -15.85
C ILE A 20 -0.30 7.76 -16.72
N PHE A 21 0.76 8.54 -16.45
CA PHE A 21 1.12 9.70 -17.28
C PHE A 21 1.37 9.31 -18.73
N ILE A 22 2.10 8.23 -18.98
CA ILE A 22 2.43 7.79 -20.35
C ILE A 22 1.15 7.40 -21.11
N LEU A 23 0.28 6.61 -20.48
CA LEU A 23 -1.00 6.20 -21.09
C LEU A 23 -1.91 7.38 -21.40
N ARG A 24 -1.89 8.42 -20.56
CA ARG A 24 -2.75 9.57 -20.71
C ARG A 24 -2.27 10.56 -21.77
N TYR A 25 -0.98 10.91 -21.73
CA TYR A 25 -0.47 12.05 -22.48
C TYR A 25 0.13 11.67 -23.84
N PHE A 26 0.47 10.41 -24.05
CA PHE A 26 1.05 9.95 -25.31
C PHE A 26 0.07 9.07 -26.07
N ASP A 27 -0.05 9.31 -27.38
CA ASP A 27 -0.82 8.43 -28.26
C ASP A 27 -0.13 7.06 -28.34
N PHE A 28 -0.90 5.98 -28.14
CA PHE A 28 -0.44 4.60 -28.21
C PHE A 28 0.30 4.26 -29.52
N HIS A 29 -0.07 4.92 -30.63
CA HIS A 29 0.56 4.70 -31.94
C HIS A 29 1.82 5.56 -32.15
N SER A 30 2.09 6.53 -31.26
CA SER A 30 3.28 7.36 -31.34
C SER A 30 4.53 6.59 -30.94
N LYS A 31 5.67 6.95 -31.53
CA LYS A 31 6.97 6.39 -31.13
C LYS A 31 7.35 6.82 -29.70
N ASP A 32 6.96 8.03 -29.31
CA ASP A 32 7.25 8.60 -28.00
C ASP A 32 6.63 7.77 -26.88
N PHE A 33 5.41 7.26 -27.07
CA PHE A 33 4.77 6.32 -26.14
C PHE A 33 5.66 5.11 -25.84
N TRP A 34 6.12 4.42 -26.89
CA TRP A 34 6.94 3.22 -26.74
C TRP A 34 8.33 3.51 -26.20
N ILE A 35 8.91 4.67 -26.52
CA ILE A 35 10.17 5.13 -25.93
C ILE A 35 10.01 5.31 -24.42
N CYS A 36 8.94 5.99 -23.97
CA CYS A 36 8.69 6.20 -22.56
C CYS A 36 8.41 4.90 -21.80
N VAL A 37 7.60 3.98 -22.37
CA VAL A 37 7.36 2.66 -21.78
C VAL A 37 8.66 1.88 -21.65
N THR A 38 9.49 1.85 -22.69
CA THR A 38 10.78 1.15 -22.68
C THR A 38 11.72 1.74 -21.64
N ALA A 39 11.82 3.06 -21.56
CA ALA A 39 12.61 3.75 -20.56
C ALA A 39 12.16 3.43 -19.13
N LEU A 40 10.84 3.38 -18.88
CA LEU A 40 10.26 3.02 -17.59
C LEU A 40 10.60 1.59 -17.17
N LEU A 41 10.55 0.64 -18.12
CA LEU A 41 10.92 -0.76 -17.87
C LEU A 41 12.42 -0.88 -17.56
N LEU A 42 13.28 -0.22 -18.33
CA LEU A 42 14.72 -0.21 -18.09
C LEU A 42 15.08 0.41 -16.73
N ALA A 43 14.38 1.48 -16.34
CA ALA A 43 14.58 2.12 -15.04
C ALA A 43 14.27 1.18 -13.87
N ASN A 44 13.35 0.21 -14.02
CA ASN A 44 13.05 -0.78 -12.99
C ASN A 44 13.94 -2.03 -13.07
N LEU A 45 14.49 -2.36 -14.25
CA LEU A 45 15.36 -3.53 -14.43
C LEU A 45 16.69 -3.41 -13.66
N ILE A 46 17.09 -2.19 -13.30
CA ILE A 46 18.28 -1.90 -12.50
C ILE A 46 18.27 -2.57 -11.12
N TRP A 47 17.10 -2.99 -10.61
CA TRP A 47 16.99 -3.76 -9.38
C TRP A 47 17.60 -5.16 -9.49
N VAL A 48 17.59 -5.77 -10.68
CA VAL A 48 18.13 -7.12 -10.90
C VAL A 48 19.61 -7.23 -10.51
N PRO A 49 20.54 -6.39 -11.01
CA PRO A 49 21.93 -6.43 -10.57
C PRO A 49 22.09 -6.00 -9.10
N VAL A 50 21.30 -5.04 -8.62
CA VAL A 50 21.34 -4.60 -7.20
C VAL A 50 21.05 -5.77 -6.26
N PHE A 51 19.99 -6.53 -6.52
CA PHE A 51 19.65 -7.71 -5.72
C PHE A 51 20.67 -8.83 -5.84
N ARG A 52 21.33 -9.00 -7.00
CA ARG A 52 22.41 -9.99 -7.16
C ARG A 52 23.63 -9.62 -6.34
N ILE A 53 24.06 -8.37 -6.37
CA ILE A 53 25.20 -7.86 -5.59
C ILE A 53 24.88 -7.89 -4.10
N ALA A 54 23.64 -7.57 -3.72
CA ALA A 54 23.20 -7.56 -2.32
C ALA A 54 23.34 -8.92 -1.61
N ARG A 55 23.27 -10.03 -2.36
CA ARG A 55 23.50 -11.38 -1.78
C ARG A 55 24.92 -11.59 -1.27
N GLY A 56 25.90 -10.82 -1.78
CA GLY A 56 27.30 -10.89 -1.34
C GLY A 56 27.64 -9.89 -0.23
N TRP A 57 26.67 -9.11 0.27
CA TRP A 57 26.91 -8.19 1.37
C TRP A 57 27.06 -8.94 2.70
N ALA A 58 27.86 -8.36 3.60
CA ALA A 58 28.08 -8.95 4.91
C ALA A 58 26.76 -9.08 5.68
N THR A 59 26.46 -10.29 6.15
CA THR A 59 25.27 -10.57 6.96
C THR A 59 25.45 -9.94 8.34
N SER A 60 24.44 -9.20 8.81
CA SER A 60 24.34 -8.75 10.19
C SER A 60 23.16 -9.47 10.85
N THR A 61 23.38 -10.04 12.02
CA THR A 61 22.35 -10.72 12.80
C THR A 61 21.82 -9.79 13.89
N PHE A 62 20.50 -9.75 14.04
CA PHE A 62 19.82 -8.95 15.05
C PHE A 62 18.75 -9.80 15.74
N THR A 63 18.56 -9.61 17.04
CA THR A 63 17.44 -10.19 17.79
C THR A 63 16.30 -9.18 17.81
N VAL A 64 15.14 -9.57 17.29
CA VAL A 64 13.95 -8.70 17.27
C VAL A 64 13.35 -8.64 18.67
N VAL A 65 13.33 -7.45 19.28
CA VAL A 65 12.74 -7.21 20.61
C VAL A 65 11.32 -6.63 20.48
N LYS A 66 11.05 -5.87 19.41
CA LYS A 66 9.74 -5.29 19.10
C LYS A 66 9.66 -5.03 17.60
N SER A 67 8.52 -5.30 16.98
CA SER A 67 8.24 -4.95 15.60
C SER A 67 7.11 -3.93 15.52
N LYS A 68 7.20 -3.01 14.56
CA LYS A 68 6.09 -2.13 14.16
C LYS A 68 5.97 -2.21 12.65
N ASN A 69 4.80 -2.58 12.15
CA ASN A 69 4.52 -2.53 10.72
C ASN A 69 4.38 -1.06 10.30
N ARG A 70 5.10 -0.66 9.25
CA ARG A 70 5.06 0.69 8.65
C ARG A 70 4.46 0.71 7.25
N THR A 71 3.91 -0.41 6.79
CA THR A 71 3.26 -0.49 5.48
C THR A 71 2.02 0.42 5.42
N SER A 72 1.41 0.76 6.56
CA SER A 72 0.34 1.78 6.66
C SER A 72 0.79 3.18 6.20
N ASP A 73 2.07 3.53 6.39
CA ASP A 73 2.63 4.83 6.01
C ASP A 73 2.69 4.99 4.47
N ALA A 74 2.51 3.89 3.72
CA ALA A 74 2.46 3.92 2.25
C ALA A 74 1.22 4.65 1.69
N LEU A 75 0.16 4.82 2.50
CA LEU A 75 -1.05 5.53 2.07
C LEU A 75 -0.83 7.01 1.79
N ASP A 76 0.04 7.66 2.55
CA ASP A 76 0.30 9.10 2.38
C ASP A 76 0.82 9.40 0.96
N TYR A 77 1.47 8.41 0.33
CA TYR A 77 1.95 8.49 -1.05
C TYR A 77 0.84 8.32 -2.09
N ILE A 78 -0.27 7.66 -1.77
CA ILE A 78 -1.39 7.45 -2.70
C ILE A 78 -2.11 8.76 -3.02
N ILE A 79 -2.16 9.69 -2.07
CA ILE A 79 -2.79 11.00 -2.27
C ILE A 79 -2.19 11.71 -3.48
N ALA A 80 -0.87 11.62 -3.66
CA ALA A 80 -0.18 12.19 -4.82
C ALA A 80 -0.62 11.54 -6.14
N TYR A 81 -0.96 10.25 -6.13
CA TYR A 81 -1.47 9.56 -7.30
C TYR A 81 -2.90 9.99 -7.63
N VAL A 82 -3.75 10.18 -6.62
CA VAL A 82 -5.12 10.67 -6.79
C VAL A 82 -5.16 12.08 -7.39
N ILE A 83 -4.22 12.96 -6.99
CA ILE A 83 -4.14 14.34 -7.53
C ILE A 83 -4.02 14.36 -9.05
N VAL A 84 -3.32 13.40 -9.65
CA VAL A 84 -3.15 13.33 -11.11
C VAL A 84 -4.48 13.12 -11.84
N PHE A 85 -5.51 12.61 -11.15
CA PHE A 85 -6.86 12.42 -11.71
C PHE A 85 -7.78 13.63 -11.55
N LEU A 86 -7.40 14.66 -10.78
CA LEU A 86 -8.20 15.87 -10.60
C LEU A 86 -8.23 16.66 -11.92
N GLY A 87 -9.31 16.51 -12.69
CA GLY A 87 -9.50 17.16 -14.00
C GLY A 87 -9.70 16.21 -15.18
N PHE A 88 -9.87 14.91 -14.93
CA PHE A 88 -10.14 13.93 -16.00
C PHE A 88 -11.57 14.07 -16.53
N GLN A 89 -11.72 14.14 -17.86
CA GLN A 89 -13.02 14.24 -18.53
C GLN A 89 -13.58 12.87 -18.95
N PHE A 90 -12.82 11.78 -18.74
CA PHE A 90 -13.21 10.38 -19.00
C PHE A 90 -13.78 10.11 -20.39
N GLU A 91 -13.24 10.78 -21.41
CA GLU A 91 -13.77 10.70 -22.78
C GLU A 91 -13.08 9.60 -23.61
N GLN A 92 -11.86 9.21 -23.23
CA GLN A 92 -11.04 8.26 -23.99
C GLN A 92 -10.81 6.97 -23.21
N TRP A 93 -10.56 5.86 -23.92
CA TRP A 93 -10.33 4.56 -23.28
C TRP A 93 -9.07 4.57 -22.39
N GLN A 94 -8.09 5.41 -22.70
CA GLN A 94 -6.88 5.64 -21.91
C GLN A 94 -7.21 6.20 -20.52
N ASP A 95 -8.27 7.00 -20.39
CA ASP A 95 -8.72 7.53 -19.09
C ASP A 95 -9.24 6.40 -18.21
N VAL A 96 -10.08 5.53 -18.79
CA VAL A 96 -10.61 4.36 -18.10
C VAL A 96 -9.48 3.41 -17.70
N ALA A 97 -8.53 3.12 -18.60
CA ALA A 97 -7.37 2.30 -18.31
C ALA A 97 -6.51 2.88 -17.18
N SER A 98 -6.31 4.20 -17.17
CA SER A 98 -5.56 4.91 -16.13
C SER A 98 -6.21 4.79 -14.75
N ILE A 99 -7.54 4.92 -14.68
CA ILE A 99 -8.29 4.72 -13.42
C ILE A 99 -8.16 3.28 -12.95
N ILE A 100 -8.29 2.29 -13.84
CA ILE A 100 -8.17 0.88 -13.47
C ILE A 100 -6.79 0.61 -12.87
N ILE A 101 -5.71 1.15 -13.47
CA ILE A 101 -4.36 1.03 -12.93
C ILE A 101 -4.26 1.67 -11.55
N LEU A 102 -4.81 2.87 -11.37
CA LEU A 102 -4.84 3.53 -10.05
C LEU A 102 -5.57 2.67 -9.02
N LEU A 103 -6.74 2.14 -9.35
CA LEU A 103 -7.52 1.28 -8.46
C LEU A 103 -6.77 0.00 -8.10
N ILE A 104 -6.03 -0.59 -9.04
CA ILE A 104 -5.16 -1.74 -8.77
C ILE A 104 -4.04 -1.36 -7.79
N VAL A 105 -3.38 -0.23 -7.98
CA VAL A 105 -2.34 0.26 -7.06
C VAL A 105 -2.91 0.49 -5.67
N ILE A 106 -4.05 1.19 -5.58
CA ILE A 106 -4.75 1.43 -4.32
C ILE A 106 -5.13 0.11 -3.66
N PHE A 107 -5.67 -0.85 -4.42
CA PHE A 107 -6.06 -2.16 -3.92
C PHE A 107 -4.87 -2.93 -3.36
N PHE A 108 -3.75 -2.98 -4.06
CA PHE A 108 -2.53 -3.64 -3.57
C PHE A 108 -2.02 -3.01 -2.28
N VAL A 109 -1.95 -1.68 -2.20
CA VAL A 109 -1.59 -1.02 -0.95
C VAL A 109 -2.63 -1.33 0.13
N TYR A 110 -3.92 -1.29 -0.21
CA TYR A 110 -5.01 -1.53 0.72
C TYR A 110 -4.89 -2.89 1.45
N ILE A 111 -4.69 -3.97 0.68
CA ILE A 111 -4.61 -5.33 1.23
C ILE A 111 -3.31 -5.58 2.00
N HIS A 112 -2.22 -4.86 1.70
CA HIS A 112 -0.92 -5.06 2.35
C HIS A 112 -0.66 -4.11 3.53
N SER A 113 -1.47 -3.07 3.69
CA SER A 113 -1.32 -2.05 4.74
C SER A 113 -2.25 -2.23 5.95
N ASN A 114 -2.97 -3.35 6.07
CA ASN A 114 -3.93 -3.64 7.17
C ASN A 114 -4.95 -2.51 7.41
N LEU A 115 -5.49 -1.92 6.34
CA LEU A 115 -6.29 -0.68 6.40
C LEU A 115 -7.77 -0.88 6.76
N ILE A 116 -8.09 -1.96 7.47
CA ILE A 116 -9.44 -2.19 7.99
C ILE A 116 -9.92 -1.02 8.84
N PHE A 117 -9.00 -0.34 9.55
CA PHE A 117 -9.27 0.85 10.36
C PHE A 117 -9.92 2.02 9.62
N VAL A 118 -9.72 2.13 8.31
CA VAL A 118 -10.17 3.26 7.50
C VAL A 118 -11.47 2.96 6.76
N ASN A 119 -12.00 1.73 6.83
CA ASN A 119 -13.16 1.33 6.02
C ASN A 119 -14.45 2.05 6.49
N PRO A 120 -14.96 3.06 5.74
CA PRO A 120 -16.12 3.84 6.17
C PRO A 120 -17.39 3.00 6.22
N LEU A 121 -17.47 1.90 5.44
CA LEU A 121 -18.63 1.02 5.47
C LEU A 121 -18.74 0.31 6.81
N LEU A 122 -17.63 -0.10 7.44
CA LEU A 122 -17.67 -0.70 8.78
C LEU A 122 -18.30 0.28 9.78
N ASN A 123 -17.90 1.55 9.73
CA ASN A 123 -18.47 2.59 10.58
C ASN A 123 -19.97 2.84 10.28
N VAL A 124 -20.36 2.86 8.99
CA VAL A 124 -21.77 2.98 8.58
C VAL A 124 -22.62 1.81 9.08
N PHE A 125 -22.06 0.60 9.12
CA PHE A 125 -22.71 -0.59 9.67
C PHE A 125 -22.64 -0.69 11.21
N GLY A 126 -22.12 0.35 11.88
CA GLY A 126 -22.06 0.47 13.33
C GLY A 126 -20.90 -0.29 13.99
N TYR A 127 -19.95 -0.81 13.20
CA TYR A 127 -18.74 -1.42 13.72
C TYR A 127 -17.70 -0.36 14.07
N LYS A 128 -17.05 -0.57 15.20
CA LYS A 128 -15.96 0.22 15.75
C LYS A 128 -14.74 -0.67 15.89
N ILE A 129 -13.59 -0.06 15.73
CA ILE A 129 -12.32 -0.78 15.67
C ILE A 129 -11.47 -0.25 16.82
N HIS A 130 -11.02 -1.16 17.69
CA HIS A 130 -10.22 -0.86 18.87
C HIS A 130 -8.91 -1.62 18.80
N ASP A 131 -7.79 -0.93 19.08
CA ASP A 131 -6.53 -1.61 19.39
C ASP A 131 -6.58 -2.02 20.87
N VAL A 132 -6.57 -3.32 21.13
CA VAL A 132 -6.70 -3.91 22.46
C VAL A 132 -5.43 -4.70 22.80
N GLU A 133 -4.90 -4.50 24.00
CA GLU A 133 -3.83 -5.33 24.54
C GLU A 133 -4.47 -6.45 25.38
N VAL A 134 -4.24 -7.71 24.98
CA VAL A 134 -4.71 -8.88 25.73
C VAL A 134 -3.72 -9.26 26.83
N HIS A 135 -4.17 -10.05 27.81
CA HIS A 135 -3.35 -10.46 28.98
C HIS A 135 -2.01 -11.12 28.63
N THR A 136 -1.85 -11.66 27.41
CA THR A 136 -0.60 -12.21 26.89
C THR A 136 0.45 -11.14 26.54
N GLY A 137 0.09 -9.85 26.57
CA GLY A 137 0.91 -8.73 26.11
C GLY A 137 0.86 -8.51 24.58
N GLU A 138 -0.02 -9.24 23.89
CA GLU A 138 -0.22 -9.08 22.44
C GLU A 138 -1.20 -7.95 22.15
N SER A 139 -0.89 -7.12 21.16
CA SER A 139 -1.83 -6.12 20.64
C SER A 139 -2.64 -6.71 19.49
N ILE A 140 -3.96 -6.73 19.65
CA ILE A 140 -4.92 -7.18 18.64
C ILE A 140 -5.83 -6.03 18.23
N VAL A 141 -6.43 -6.17 17.06
CA VAL A 141 -7.44 -5.27 16.52
C VAL A 141 -8.80 -5.91 16.72
N LEU A 142 -9.64 -5.34 17.58
CA LEU A 142 -10.98 -5.81 17.83
C LEU A 142 -12.01 -4.99 17.04
N VAL A 143 -12.83 -5.68 16.24
CA VAL A 143 -13.99 -5.14 15.53
C VAL A 143 -15.24 -5.49 16.33
N THR A 144 -15.94 -4.49 16.83
CA THR A 144 -17.06 -4.63 17.78
C THR A 144 -18.13 -3.59 17.48
N LYS A 145 -19.39 -3.83 17.87
CA LYS A 145 -20.42 -2.78 17.84
C LYS A 145 -20.41 -1.90 19.10
N GLU A 146 -19.70 -2.33 20.14
CA GLU A 146 -19.59 -1.62 21.41
C GLU A 146 -18.76 -0.35 21.29
N PHE A 147 -19.25 0.73 21.90
CA PHE A 147 -18.55 2.01 21.91
C PHE A 147 -17.43 2.04 22.94
N MET A 148 -17.66 1.45 24.11
CA MET A 148 -16.69 1.40 25.20
C MET A 148 -16.53 -0.03 25.67
N LEU A 149 -15.29 -0.48 25.74
CA LEU A 149 -14.93 -1.79 26.24
C LEU A 149 -14.62 -1.69 27.73
N VAL A 150 -15.17 -2.62 28.52
CA VAL A 150 -14.86 -2.73 29.95
C VAL A 150 -13.56 -3.52 30.11
N LEU A 151 -12.59 -2.95 30.82
CA LEU A 151 -11.32 -3.61 31.10
C LEU A 151 -11.56 -4.90 31.90
N GLY A 152 -10.99 -6.01 31.42
CA GLY A 152 -11.14 -7.33 32.03
C GLY A 152 -12.42 -8.09 31.65
N ALA A 153 -13.24 -7.56 30.74
CA ALA A 153 -14.37 -8.31 30.19
C ALA A 153 -13.89 -9.47 29.31
N HIS A 154 -14.58 -10.62 29.42
CA HIS A 154 -14.43 -11.72 28.48
C HIS A 154 -15.29 -11.44 27.25
N ILE A 155 -14.66 -11.38 26.08
CA ILE A 155 -15.30 -11.10 24.79
C ILE A 155 -15.09 -12.31 23.89
N ASP A 156 -16.18 -12.89 23.41
CA ASP A 156 -16.13 -13.97 22.44
C ASP A 156 -15.85 -13.38 21.06
N THR A 157 -14.79 -13.89 20.42
CA THR A 157 -14.33 -13.34 19.15
C THR A 157 -14.08 -14.43 18.12
N LYS A 158 -14.21 -14.08 16.84
CA LYS A 158 -13.76 -14.87 15.70
C LYS A 158 -12.60 -14.17 15.01
N ASN A 159 -11.52 -14.89 14.76
CA ASN A 159 -10.40 -14.37 13.98
C ASN A 159 -10.83 -14.13 12.53
N MET A 160 -10.58 -12.92 12.02
CA MET A 160 -10.81 -12.54 10.62
C MET A 160 -9.53 -12.58 9.78
N SER A 161 -8.40 -12.25 10.40
CA SER A 161 -7.06 -12.18 9.79
C SER A 161 -6.01 -12.09 10.91
N ASP A 162 -4.73 -12.37 10.64
CA ASP A 162 -3.58 -12.41 11.58
C ASP A 162 -3.86 -11.86 12.99
N ASN A 163 -4.00 -10.54 13.15
CA ASN A 163 -4.24 -9.86 14.43
C ASN A 163 -5.62 -9.18 14.53
N ILE A 164 -6.59 -9.52 13.67
CA ILE A 164 -7.91 -8.86 13.58
C ILE A 164 -9.01 -9.84 13.98
N TYR A 165 -9.81 -9.44 14.97
CA TYR A 165 -10.84 -10.25 15.60
C TYR A 165 -12.20 -9.54 15.54
N LEU A 166 -13.26 -10.28 15.26
CA LEU A 166 -14.64 -9.81 15.24
C LEU A 166 -15.38 -10.35 16.45
N GLU A 167 -15.98 -9.47 17.26
CA GLU A 167 -16.90 -9.88 18.33
C GLU A 167 -18.17 -10.51 17.76
N VAL A 168 -18.65 -11.59 18.40
CA VAL A 168 -19.82 -12.39 17.97
C VAL A 168 -20.92 -12.36 19.01
#